data_AF-A0A7K0Y1E2-F1
#
_entry.id   AF-A0A7K0Y1E2-F1
#
_cell.length_a   1.000
_cell.length_b   1.000
_cell.length_c   1.000
_cell.angle_alpha   90.00
_cell.angle_beta   90.00
_cell.angle_gamma   90.00
#
_symmetry.space_group_name_H-M   'P 1'
#
loop_
_entity.id
_entity.type
_entity.pdbx_description
1 polymer ?
#
loop_
_entity_poly.entity_id
_entity_poly.type
_entity_poly.pdbx_seq_one_letter_code
_entity_poly.pdbx_strand_id
1 'polypeptide(L)'
;MNANEIPIAHTPSGGYGEHFPPLILGNCTEPLVDGAPDLRGIWKTVSATRGGEPVPSDDRLMSYTERIEQCGNRIVDCGGGTIADARADGTEENGVHDVSVFDYTTPIHIIASYEDGAFVLRPVGIPGIEVRRELDADGHMIWTRPDMGGIRVVLERVSPPK
;
A
#
# COMPACT_ATOMS: atom_id res chain seq x y z
N MET A 1 5.71 -11.23 19.18
CA MET A 1 6.24 -9.86 18.99
C MET A 1 5.06 -9.01 18.55
N ASN A 2 4.87 -7.85 19.15
CA ASN A 2 3.84 -6.88 18.76
C ASN A 2 4.38 -5.93 17.66
N ALA A 3 3.48 -5.17 17.04
CA ALA A 3 3.86 -4.29 15.93
C ALA A 3 4.79 -3.13 16.36
N ASN A 4 4.77 -2.73 17.63
CA ASN A 4 5.55 -1.62 18.18
C ASN A 4 7.00 -2.02 18.56
N GLU A 5 7.26 -3.31 18.73
CA GLU A 5 8.60 -3.85 18.97
C GLU A 5 9.46 -3.90 17.69
N ILE A 6 8.84 -3.78 16.52
CA ILE A 6 9.50 -3.82 15.22
C ILE A 6 9.79 -2.36 14.78
N PRO A 7 11.03 -1.99 14.44
CA PRO A 7 11.33 -0.65 13.94
C PRO A 7 10.55 -0.30 12.67
N ILE A 8 10.28 0.98 12.45
CA ILE A 8 9.72 1.49 11.18
C ILE A 8 10.73 1.25 10.06
N ALA A 9 10.28 0.67 8.95
CA ALA A 9 11.08 0.51 7.76
C ALA A 9 10.98 1.75 6.86
N HIS A 10 12.08 2.11 6.22
CA HIS A 10 12.14 3.21 5.27
C HIS A 10 12.73 2.71 3.95
N THR A 11 12.32 3.33 2.86
CA THR A 11 12.84 3.08 1.53
C THR A 11 14.36 3.30 1.50
N PRO A 12 15.17 2.33 1.04
CA PRO A 12 16.60 2.54 0.83
C PRO A 12 16.86 3.64 -0.20
N SER A 13 18.03 4.28 -0.14
CA SER A 13 18.43 5.29 -1.14
C SER A 13 18.36 4.70 -2.56
N GLY A 14 17.53 5.31 -3.42
CA GLY A 14 17.30 4.83 -4.80
C GLY A 14 16.23 3.74 -4.95
N GLY A 15 15.50 3.41 -3.88
CA GLY A 15 14.48 2.36 -3.85
C GLY A 15 15.03 0.99 -3.46
N TYR A 16 14.16 0.04 -3.17
CA TYR A 16 14.57 -1.33 -2.82
C TYR A 16 14.99 -2.19 -4.04
N GLY A 17 14.86 -1.67 -5.27
CA GLY A 17 15.25 -2.36 -6.50
C GLY A 17 14.22 -3.38 -7.02
N GLU A 18 14.69 -4.48 -7.62
CA GLU A 18 13.86 -5.46 -8.32
C GLU A 18 13.21 -6.51 -7.42
N HIS A 19 13.74 -6.68 -6.20
CA HIS A 19 13.28 -7.70 -5.26
C HIS A 19 12.69 -7.04 -4.03
N PHE A 20 11.59 -7.60 -3.52
CA PHE A 20 11.07 -7.15 -2.24
C PHE A 20 12.13 -7.30 -1.14
N PRO A 21 12.18 -6.37 -0.18
CA PRO A 21 13.02 -6.53 1.00
C PRO A 21 12.59 -7.79 1.79
N PRO A 22 13.41 -8.29 2.73
CA PRO A 22 12.93 -9.28 3.72
C PRO A 22 11.62 -8.82 4.39
N LEU A 23 10.84 -9.77 4.92
CA LEU A 23 9.59 -9.41 5.62
C LEU A 23 9.90 -8.49 6.81
N ILE A 24 9.18 -7.36 6.88
CA ILE A 24 9.32 -6.38 7.94
C ILE A 24 8.54 -6.84 9.18
N LEU A 25 7.28 -7.29 8.98
CA LEU A 25 6.37 -7.73 10.04
C LEU A 25 6.33 -9.26 10.19
N GLY A 26 7.22 -10.01 9.53
CA GLY A 26 7.15 -11.48 9.45
C GLY A 26 7.20 -12.25 10.79
N ASN A 27 7.67 -11.62 11.87
CA ASN A 27 7.69 -12.19 13.23
C ASN A 27 6.57 -11.65 14.13
N CYS A 28 5.75 -10.74 13.61
CA CYS A 28 4.66 -10.12 14.35
C CYS A 28 3.46 -11.07 14.42
N THR A 29 2.84 -11.16 15.59
CA THR A 29 1.74 -12.10 15.85
C THR A 29 0.49 -11.43 16.40
N GLU A 30 0.45 -10.10 16.38
CA GLU A 30 -0.70 -9.32 16.83
C GLU A 30 -1.86 -9.48 15.83
N PRO A 31 -3.08 -9.80 16.30
CA PRO A 31 -4.24 -9.89 15.43
C PRO A 31 -4.51 -8.53 14.76
N LEU A 32 -5.06 -8.55 13.55
CA LEU A 32 -5.52 -7.31 12.91
C LEU A 32 -6.60 -6.66 13.75
N VAL A 33 -6.59 -5.33 13.80
CA VAL A 33 -7.64 -4.56 14.47
C VAL A 33 -8.98 -4.69 13.74
N ASP A 34 -10.08 -4.51 14.48
CA ASP A 34 -11.42 -4.50 13.90
C ASP A 34 -11.53 -3.45 12.77
N GLY A 35 -12.19 -3.84 11.68
CA GLY A 35 -12.38 -2.98 10.50
C GLY A 35 -11.22 -2.94 9.51
N ALA A 36 -10.05 -3.49 9.84
CA ALA A 36 -8.96 -3.65 8.89
C ALA A 36 -9.29 -4.76 7.87
N PRO A 37 -9.24 -4.50 6.54
CA PRO A 37 -9.27 -5.56 5.56
C PRO A 37 -8.00 -6.42 5.65
N ASP A 38 -8.13 -7.73 5.44
CA ASP A 38 -6.97 -8.63 5.34
C ASP A 38 -6.35 -8.54 3.94
N LEU A 39 -5.44 -7.58 3.77
CA LEU A 39 -4.69 -7.33 2.55
C LEU A 39 -3.36 -8.08 2.49
N ARG A 40 -3.02 -8.92 3.49
CA ARG A 40 -1.70 -9.56 3.58
C ARG A 40 -1.36 -10.41 2.37
N GLY A 41 -0.12 -10.32 1.89
CA GLY A 41 0.40 -11.14 0.80
C GLY A 41 0.86 -10.33 -0.40
N ILE A 42 1.08 -11.02 -1.51
CA ILE A 42 1.57 -10.44 -2.76
C ILE A 42 0.41 -10.31 -3.72
N TRP A 43 0.29 -9.13 -4.34
CA TRP A 43 -0.77 -8.76 -5.25
C TRP A 43 -0.19 -8.43 -6.62
N LYS A 44 -0.84 -8.91 -7.69
CA LYS A 44 -0.45 -8.64 -9.08
C LYS A 44 -1.61 -8.06 -9.85
N THR A 45 -1.31 -7.08 -10.69
CA THR A 45 -2.33 -6.45 -11.54
C THR A 45 -2.91 -7.44 -12.54
N VAL A 46 -4.24 -7.49 -12.60
CA VAL A 46 -4.99 -8.24 -13.63
C VAL A 46 -5.70 -7.32 -14.63
N SER A 47 -6.09 -6.12 -14.19
CA SER A 47 -6.62 -5.08 -15.09
C SER A 47 -6.41 -3.70 -14.51
N ALA A 48 -6.31 -2.70 -15.37
CA ALA A 48 -6.18 -1.31 -14.98
C ALA A 48 -6.96 -0.40 -15.92
N THR A 49 -7.48 0.69 -15.36
CA THR A 49 -8.19 1.75 -16.09
C THR A 49 -7.66 3.11 -15.66
N ARG A 50 -7.72 4.08 -16.58
CA ARG A 50 -7.41 5.49 -16.34
C ARG A 50 -8.48 6.33 -17.04
N GLY A 51 -9.15 7.19 -16.30
CA GLY A 51 -10.26 7.98 -16.81
C GLY A 51 -11.47 7.11 -17.20
N GLY A 52 -11.60 5.94 -16.59
CA GLY A 52 -12.65 4.95 -16.90
C GLY A 52 -12.32 4.03 -18.09
N GLU A 53 -11.28 4.33 -18.87
CA GLU A 53 -10.89 3.53 -20.02
C GLU A 53 -9.77 2.54 -19.69
N PRO A 54 -9.76 1.33 -20.29
CA PRO A 54 -8.65 0.39 -20.15
C PRO A 54 -7.31 1.04 -20.57
N VAL A 55 -6.27 0.82 -19.77
CA VAL A 55 -4.92 1.24 -20.15
C VAL A 55 -4.33 0.32 -21.22
N PRO A 56 -3.36 0.77 -22.03
CA PRO A 56 -2.61 -0.10 -22.94
C PRO A 56 -2.00 -1.30 -22.22
N SER A 57 -1.87 -2.43 -22.92
CA SER A 57 -1.33 -3.66 -22.34
C SER A 57 0.14 -3.55 -21.87
N ASP A 58 0.88 -2.56 -22.38
CA ASP A 58 2.26 -2.24 -22.02
C ASP A 58 2.38 -1.05 -21.04
N ASP A 59 1.25 -0.53 -20.52
CA ASP A 59 1.28 0.45 -19.43
C ASP A 59 1.94 -0.17 -18.19
N ARG A 60 2.74 0.62 -17.46
CA ARG A 60 3.42 0.20 -16.24
C ARG A 60 2.47 -0.36 -15.19
N LEU A 61 1.23 0.11 -15.14
CA LEU A 61 0.21 -0.44 -14.24
C LEU A 61 -0.01 -1.93 -14.47
N MET A 62 0.06 -2.41 -15.72
CA MET A 62 -0.13 -3.84 -16.04
C MET A 62 1.02 -4.73 -15.55
N SER A 63 2.18 -4.15 -15.24
CA SER A 63 3.32 -4.86 -14.64
C SER A 63 3.42 -4.71 -13.12
N TYR A 64 2.49 -3.96 -12.51
CA TYR A 64 2.57 -3.61 -11.10
C TYR A 64 2.32 -4.80 -10.18
N THR A 65 3.18 -4.92 -9.17
CA THR A 65 3.10 -5.90 -8.09
C THR A 65 3.36 -5.17 -6.77
N GLU A 66 2.60 -5.50 -5.73
CA GLU A 66 2.86 -5.02 -4.37
C GLU A 66 2.85 -6.18 -3.36
N ARG A 67 3.58 -6.02 -2.26
CA ARG A 67 3.51 -6.91 -1.10
C ARG A 67 3.00 -6.11 0.08
N ILE A 68 1.92 -6.57 0.69
CA ILE A 68 1.36 -5.99 1.90
C ILE A 68 1.62 -6.93 3.07
N GLU A 69 2.12 -6.37 4.15
CA GLU A 69 2.25 -7.01 5.46
C GLU A 69 1.39 -6.24 6.47
N GLN A 70 0.66 -6.93 7.35
CA GLN A 70 -0.18 -6.27 8.36
C GLN A 70 -0.06 -6.99 9.71
N CYS A 71 -0.06 -6.21 10.79
CA CYS A 71 -0.05 -6.71 12.15
C CYS A 71 -0.61 -5.65 13.11
N GLY A 72 -1.62 -5.98 13.91
CA GLY A 72 -2.35 -4.95 14.68
C GLY A 72 -3.01 -3.94 13.74
N ASN A 73 -2.77 -2.65 14.00
CA ASN A 73 -3.15 -1.55 13.09
C ASN A 73 -2.02 -1.13 12.14
N ARG A 74 -0.87 -1.80 12.17
CA ARG A 74 0.28 -1.47 11.32
C ARG A 74 0.16 -2.16 9.96
N ILE A 75 0.55 -1.45 8.92
CA ILE A 75 0.61 -1.93 7.55
C ILE A 75 1.93 -1.49 6.91
N VAL A 76 2.55 -2.42 6.19
CA VAL A 76 3.73 -2.16 5.36
C VAL A 76 3.40 -2.56 3.94
N ASP A 77 3.36 -1.59 3.04
CA ASP A 77 3.14 -1.76 1.61
C ASP A 77 4.46 -1.56 0.87
N CYS A 78 4.99 -2.64 0.30
CA CYS A 78 6.12 -2.61 -0.61
C CYS A 78 5.62 -2.66 -2.05
N GLY A 79 5.66 -1.52 -2.73
CA GLY A 79 5.23 -1.40 -4.12
C GLY A 79 6.02 -0.31 -4.85
N GLY A 80 6.23 -0.50 -6.15
CA GLY A 80 6.90 0.49 -7.00
C GLY A 80 8.34 0.84 -6.61
N GLY A 81 9.00 0.07 -5.74
CA GLY A 81 10.35 0.36 -5.25
C GLY A 81 10.40 1.08 -3.89
N THR A 82 9.26 1.43 -3.30
CA THR A 82 9.13 2.13 -2.00
C THR A 82 8.52 1.25 -0.91
N ILE A 83 8.82 1.57 0.35
CA ILE A 83 8.25 0.93 1.54
C ILE A 83 7.35 1.94 2.26
N ALA A 84 6.03 1.81 2.11
CA ALA A 84 5.08 2.60 2.88
C ALA A 84 4.74 1.88 4.19
N ASP A 85 5.45 2.22 5.27
CA ASP A 85 5.25 1.69 6.62
C ASP A 85 4.51 2.72 7.48
N ALA A 86 3.32 2.35 7.98
CA ALA A 86 2.49 3.24 8.78
C ALA A 86 1.61 2.49 9.77
N ARG A 87 1.07 3.22 10.74
CA ARG A 87 -0.05 2.77 11.56
C ARG A 87 -1.30 3.42 10.99
N ALA A 88 -2.30 2.60 10.70
CA ALA A 88 -3.54 3.04 10.11
C ALA A 88 -4.50 3.60 11.18
N ASP A 89 -4.06 4.60 11.93
CA ASP A 89 -4.80 5.23 13.04
C ASP A 89 -5.34 6.63 12.72
N GLY A 90 -5.16 7.10 11.48
CA GLY A 90 -5.64 8.39 11.01
C GLY A 90 -4.80 9.59 11.47
N THR A 91 -3.63 9.37 12.07
CA THR A 91 -2.73 10.45 12.51
C THR A 91 -1.60 10.70 11.51
N GLU A 92 -1.11 11.94 11.45
CA GLU A 92 0.12 12.25 10.70
C GLU A 92 1.36 11.69 11.40
N GLU A 93 1.39 11.74 12.74
CA GLU A 93 2.53 11.27 13.54
C GLU A 93 2.90 9.82 13.21
N ASN A 94 1.90 8.93 13.10
CA ASN A 94 2.14 7.52 12.79
C ASN A 94 1.91 7.16 11.31
N GLY A 95 1.76 8.16 10.45
CA GLY A 95 1.63 7.98 9.00
C GLY A 95 2.92 7.48 8.33
N VAL A 96 2.90 7.41 7.01
CA VAL A 96 4.11 7.14 6.22
C VAL A 96 4.98 8.39 6.25
N HIS A 97 6.22 8.23 6.70
CA HIS A 97 7.29 9.24 6.62
C HIS A 97 8.43 8.66 5.79
N ASP A 98 8.37 8.87 4.48
CA ASP A 98 9.32 8.27 3.53
C ASP A 98 9.56 9.19 2.33
N VAL A 99 10.00 8.65 1.19
CA VAL A 99 10.28 9.36 -0.05
C VAL A 99 9.33 8.97 -1.18
N SER A 100 9.16 9.90 -2.11
CA SER A 100 8.37 9.75 -3.32
C SER A 100 8.91 8.63 -4.21
N VAL A 101 8.01 7.78 -4.72
CA VAL A 101 8.34 6.72 -5.70
C VAL A 101 8.88 7.27 -7.03
N PHE A 102 8.68 8.55 -7.33
CA PHE A 102 9.11 9.15 -8.60
C PHE A 102 10.61 9.44 -8.65
N ASP A 103 11.25 9.66 -7.51
CA ASP A 103 12.66 10.07 -7.43
C ASP A 103 13.44 9.45 -6.26
N TYR A 104 12.77 8.74 -5.35
CA TYR A 104 13.32 8.14 -4.13
C TYR A 104 14.12 9.11 -3.24
N THR A 105 13.81 10.41 -3.32
CA THR A 105 14.54 11.46 -2.58
C THR A 105 13.63 12.55 -2.03
N THR A 106 12.53 12.90 -2.71
CA THR A 106 11.59 13.91 -2.25
C THR A 106 10.79 13.37 -1.06
N PRO A 107 10.85 13.98 0.14
CA PRO A 107 10.09 13.50 1.29
C PRO A 107 8.58 13.58 1.06
N ILE A 108 7.85 12.59 1.58
CA ILE A 108 6.40 12.51 1.58
C ILE A 108 5.90 12.16 2.99
N HIS A 109 4.82 12.81 3.40
CA HIS A 109 4.08 12.48 4.62
C HIS A 109 2.67 12.07 4.22
N ILE A 110 2.22 10.89 4.65
CA ILE A 110 0.92 10.35 4.25
C ILE A 110 0.20 9.78 5.47
N ILE A 111 -0.98 10.31 5.77
CA ILE A 111 -1.86 9.78 6.81
C ILE A 111 -2.45 8.47 6.32
N ALA A 112 -2.38 7.44 7.16
CA ALA A 112 -2.89 6.11 6.91
C ALA A 112 -4.09 5.81 7.82
N SER A 113 -5.14 5.20 7.30
CA SER A 113 -6.32 4.80 8.08
C SER A 113 -7.00 3.55 7.51
N TYR A 114 -7.71 2.82 8.38
CA TYR A 114 -8.71 1.84 7.96
C TYR A 114 -10.11 2.43 8.09
N GLU A 115 -10.88 2.39 7.01
CA GLU A 115 -12.21 3.02 6.91
C GLU A 115 -13.14 2.12 6.09
N ASP A 116 -14.25 1.70 6.69
CA ASP A 116 -15.30 0.92 6.02
C ASP A 116 -14.77 -0.32 5.25
N GLY A 117 -13.77 -1.02 5.83
CA GLY A 117 -13.14 -2.19 5.21
C GLY A 117 -12.13 -1.86 4.10
N ALA A 118 -11.72 -0.60 3.98
CA ALA A 118 -10.68 -0.14 3.07
C ALA A 118 -9.46 0.37 3.83
N PHE A 119 -8.28 0.25 3.24
CA PHE A 119 -7.09 0.99 3.62
C PHE A 119 -7.00 2.28 2.81
N VAL A 120 -6.86 3.42 3.48
CA VAL A 120 -6.90 4.75 2.87
C VAL A 120 -5.63 5.53 3.22
N LEU A 121 -5.06 6.17 2.20
CA LEU A 121 -3.86 7.01 2.28
C LEU A 121 -4.18 8.44 1.83
N ARG A 122 -3.81 9.42 2.66
CA ARG A 122 -4.03 10.85 2.41
C ARG A 122 -2.72 11.63 2.53
N PRO A 123 -2.14 12.11 1.42
CA PRO A 123 -0.93 12.92 1.45
C PRO A 123 -1.15 14.24 2.20
N VAL A 124 -0.27 14.55 3.14
CA VAL A 124 -0.33 15.77 3.93
C VAL A 124 -0.11 16.99 3.02
N GLY A 125 -0.95 18.02 3.20
CA GLY A 125 -0.87 19.26 2.42
C GLY A 125 -1.45 19.18 1.00
N ILE A 126 -1.99 18.02 0.57
CA ILE A 126 -2.60 17.84 -0.75
C ILE A 126 -4.08 17.45 -0.59
N PRO A 127 -5.00 18.41 -0.44
CA PRO A 127 -6.41 18.11 -0.20
C PRO A 127 -7.06 17.41 -1.40
N GLY A 128 -7.99 16.49 -1.12
CA GLY A 128 -8.79 15.79 -2.14
C GLY A 128 -8.14 14.53 -2.73
N ILE A 129 -6.93 14.16 -2.29
CA ILE A 129 -6.30 12.89 -2.68
C ILE A 129 -6.57 11.82 -1.62
N GLU A 130 -7.24 10.75 -2.05
CA GLU A 130 -7.37 9.52 -1.28
C GLU A 130 -6.95 8.34 -2.15
N VAL A 131 -5.87 7.67 -1.77
CA VAL A 131 -5.47 6.41 -2.39
C VAL A 131 -6.09 5.29 -1.57
N ARG A 132 -6.94 4.46 -2.19
CA ARG A 132 -7.73 3.45 -1.47
C ARG A 132 -7.38 2.05 -1.94
N ARG A 133 -7.35 1.10 -1.01
CA ARG A 133 -7.28 -0.35 -1.25
C ARG A 133 -8.42 -1.04 -0.51
N GLU A 134 -9.25 -1.76 -1.22
CA GLU A 134 -10.34 -2.55 -0.63
C GLU A 134 -10.50 -3.87 -1.38
N LEU A 135 -11.06 -4.88 -0.73
CA LEU A 135 -11.34 -6.16 -1.39
C LEU A 135 -12.72 -6.12 -2.03
N ASP A 136 -12.83 -6.56 -3.28
CA ASP A 136 -14.12 -6.84 -3.90
C ASP A 136 -14.71 -8.18 -3.42
N ALA A 137 -15.93 -8.50 -3.89
CA ALA A 137 -16.64 -9.71 -3.51
C ALA A 137 -15.92 -11.01 -3.93
N ASP A 138 -15.07 -10.96 -4.94
CA ASP A 138 -14.29 -12.10 -5.43
C ASP A 138 -12.93 -12.21 -4.71
N GLY A 139 -12.62 -11.27 -3.82
CA GLY A 139 -11.37 -11.20 -3.07
C GLY A 139 -10.21 -10.58 -3.86
N HIS A 140 -10.47 -9.94 -5.00
CA HIS A 140 -9.49 -9.09 -5.66
C HIS A 140 -9.34 -7.79 -4.87
N MET A 141 -8.15 -7.22 -4.90
CA MET A 141 -7.92 -5.90 -4.35
C MET A 141 -8.18 -4.84 -5.42
N ILE A 142 -8.98 -3.86 -5.07
CA ILE A 142 -9.26 -2.68 -5.86
C ILE A 142 -8.40 -1.55 -5.32
N TRP A 143 -7.39 -1.15 -6.09
CA TRP A 143 -6.54 0.00 -5.79
C TRP A 143 -6.99 1.20 -6.63
N THR A 144 -7.29 2.32 -5.98
CA THR A 144 -7.75 3.53 -6.67
C THR A 144 -7.00 4.77 -6.19
N ARG A 145 -6.86 5.73 -7.10
CA ARG A 145 -6.41 7.08 -6.77
C ARG A 145 -7.04 8.10 -7.72
N PRO A 146 -7.54 9.23 -7.22
CA PRO A 146 -8.29 10.19 -8.02
C PRO A 146 -7.39 11.05 -8.92
N ASP A 147 -6.14 11.25 -8.53
CA ASP A 147 -5.15 11.93 -9.35
C ASP A 147 -4.67 11.06 -10.52
N MET A 148 -3.80 11.62 -11.36
CA MET A 148 -3.26 10.95 -12.55
C MET A 148 -4.33 10.46 -13.55
N GLY A 149 -5.49 11.12 -13.55
CA GLY A 149 -6.62 10.82 -14.43
C GLY A 149 -7.59 9.79 -13.87
N GLY A 150 -7.63 9.55 -12.55
CA GLY A 150 -8.56 8.59 -11.96
C GLY A 150 -8.16 7.15 -12.29
N ILE A 151 -7.11 6.69 -11.63
CA ILE A 151 -6.59 5.33 -11.81
C ILE A 151 -7.41 4.36 -10.96
N ARG A 152 -7.79 3.24 -11.56
CA ARG A 152 -8.32 2.07 -10.86
C ARG A 152 -7.60 0.82 -11.36
N VAL A 153 -7.06 0.03 -10.46
CA VAL A 153 -6.38 -1.23 -10.74
C VAL A 153 -7.06 -2.34 -9.95
N VAL A 154 -7.29 -3.47 -10.61
CA VAL A 154 -7.74 -4.71 -10.00
C VAL A 154 -6.52 -5.62 -9.88
N LEU A 155 -6.29 -6.14 -8.68
CA LEU A 155 -5.16 -7.01 -8.40
C LEU A 155 -5.63 -8.36 -7.84
N GLU A 156 -4.99 -9.43 -8.27
CA GLU A 156 -5.17 -10.77 -7.73
C GLU A 156 -4.10 -11.09 -6.68
N ARG A 157 -4.50 -11.80 -5.62
CA ARG A 157 -3.56 -12.29 -4.61
C ARG A 157 -2.87 -13.54 -5.12
N VAL A 158 -1.54 -13.52 -5.17
CA VAL A 158 -0.70 -14.63 -5.69
C VAL A 158 0.14 -15.31 -4.62
N SER A 159 -0.07 -14.97 -3.35
CA SER A 159 0.53 -15.65 -2.21
C SER A 159 -0.49 -15.86 -1.08
N PRO A 160 -0.23 -16.77 -0.14
CA PRO A 160 -1.00 -16.85 1.09
C PRO A 160 -0.92 -15.53 1.89
N PRO A 161 -1.96 -15.18 2.66
CA PRO A 161 -1.86 -14.13 3.67
C PRO A 161 -0.88 -14.59 4.76
N LYS A 162 0.22 -13.86 4.90
CA LYS A 162 1.22 -14.07 5.95
C LYS A 162 1.62 -12.73 6.52
#